data_AF-A0A9P0LUR3-F1
#
_entry.id   AF-A0A9P0LUR3-F1
#
_cell.length_a   1.000
_cell.length_b   1.000
_cell.length_c   1.000
_cell.angle_alpha   90.00
_cell.angle_beta   90.00
_cell.angle_gamma   90.00
#
_symmetry.space_group_name_H-M   'P 1'
#
loop_
_entity.id
_entity.type
_entity.pdbx_description
1 polymer ?
#
loop_
_entity_poly.entity_id
_entity_poly.type
_entity_poly.pdbx_seq_one_letter_code
_entity_poly.pdbx_strand_id
1 'polypeptide(L)'
;MFFCLLHTIKRLIVLVTVLNSRRIMTSKFTYLMWLMASSLPVKAQTLDEDEEERLFGQTLEQNVMTLKHVVDTAVEAALQTIKNSVDKMDKHVNDLATDVGPRTAKQVLDFGKTLVGLKSKMEDKNIKTDVCMIDEAMHKIDTLPNDVGRQVQICKKTVADEIGKYIEKTDANFKSFTKEAAGIAEEAVKCLKATSLVCIGKVSLAVGAAAFKMPNGIAKQASDTLSLLNAFQERAVVCFTKAVDRTAKKAHGYLNVVEQCMRDKKILM
;
A
#
# COMPACT_ATOMS: atom_id res chain seq x y z
N MET A 1 4.65 -39.54 -6.80
CA MET A 1 4.22 -38.73 -5.63
C MET A 1 4.50 -37.22 -5.79
N PHE A 2 5.57 -36.82 -6.50
CA PHE A 2 5.95 -35.41 -6.71
C PHE A 2 4.98 -34.55 -7.57
N PHE A 3 4.22 -35.15 -8.49
CA PHE A 3 3.25 -34.44 -9.33
C PHE A 3 2.02 -33.90 -8.57
N CYS A 4 1.65 -34.50 -7.42
CA CYS A 4 0.52 -34.01 -6.62
C CYS A 4 0.81 -32.69 -5.90
N LEU A 5 2.07 -32.42 -5.54
CA LEU A 5 2.47 -31.21 -4.80
C LEU A 5 2.50 -29.96 -5.67
N LEU A 6 2.86 -30.09 -6.95
CA LEU A 6 2.82 -28.99 -7.93
C LEU A 6 1.38 -28.48 -8.16
N HIS A 7 0.39 -29.38 -8.09
CA HIS A 7 -1.01 -29.04 -8.31
C HIS A 7 -1.59 -28.24 -7.13
N THR A 8 -1.12 -28.49 -5.91
CA THR A 8 -1.54 -27.78 -4.70
C THR A 8 -1.02 -26.34 -4.66
N ILE A 9 0.22 -26.11 -5.13
CA ILE A 9 0.82 -24.76 -5.21
C ILE A 9 0.07 -23.90 -6.23
N LYS A 10 -0.25 -24.45 -7.42
CA LYS A 10 -1.07 -23.73 -8.42
C LYS A 10 -2.47 -23.39 -7.92
N ARG A 11 -3.11 -24.29 -7.16
CA ARG A 11 -4.46 -24.04 -6.60
C ARG A 11 -4.45 -22.96 -5.51
N LEU A 12 -3.39 -22.87 -4.70
CA LEU A 12 -3.26 -21.82 -3.68
C LEU A 12 -3.09 -20.43 -4.30
N ILE A 13 -2.32 -20.33 -5.39
CA ILE A 13 -2.10 -19.08 -6.14
C ILE A 13 -3.42 -18.59 -6.73
N VAL A 14 -4.20 -19.48 -7.36
CA VAL A 14 -5.51 -19.12 -7.95
C VAL A 14 -6.54 -18.74 -6.89
N LEU A 15 -6.54 -19.39 -5.73
CA LEU A 15 -7.48 -19.07 -4.64
C LEU A 15 -7.25 -17.66 -4.07
N VAL A 16 -5.98 -17.25 -3.96
CA VAL A 16 -5.59 -15.90 -3.50
C VAL A 16 -5.94 -14.83 -4.54
N THR A 17 -5.83 -15.14 -5.84
CA THR A 17 -6.22 -14.21 -6.91
C THR A 17 -7.74 -14.04 -7.03
N VAL A 18 -8.52 -15.11 -6.83
CA VAL A 18 -9.99 -15.08 -6.97
C VAL A 18 -10.69 -14.42 -5.77
N LEU A 19 -10.13 -14.51 -4.56
CA LEU A 19 -10.68 -13.85 -3.37
C LEU A 19 -10.49 -12.31 -3.39
N ASN A 20 -9.58 -11.79 -4.22
CA ASN A 20 -9.22 -10.37 -4.25
C ASN A 20 -10.08 -9.52 -5.22
N SER A 21 -10.90 -10.15 -6.08
CA SER A 21 -11.69 -9.44 -7.11
C SER A 21 -13.11 -9.01 -6.70
N ARG A 22 -13.54 -9.17 -5.44
CA ARG A 22 -14.95 -8.99 -5.03
C ARG A 22 -15.27 -7.87 -4.02
N ARG A 23 -14.39 -6.91 -3.76
CA ARG A 23 -14.73 -5.74 -2.91
C ARG A 23 -14.28 -4.40 -3.50
N ILE A 24 -15.02 -3.96 -4.52
CA ILE A 24 -14.98 -2.57 -4.99
C ILE A 24 -16.14 -1.83 -4.30
N MET A 25 -15.81 -1.02 -3.30
CA MET A 25 -16.77 -0.25 -2.49
C MET A 25 -16.75 1.22 -2.95
N THR A 26 -17.24 1.47 -4.15
CA THR A 26 -17.57 2.80 -4.68
C THR A 26 -18.97 3.19 -4.20
N SER A 27 -19.11 3.95 -3.11
CA SER A 27 -20.43 4.54 -2.79
C SER A 27 -20.44 5.69 -1.78
N LYS A 28 -19.40 5.89 -0.95
CA LYS A 28 -19.50 6.84 0.18
C LYS A 28 -18.91 8.23 -0.08
N PHE A 29 -18.02 8.39 -1.05
CA PHE A 29 -17.35 9.67 -1.30
C PHE A 29 -18.22 10.65 -2.11
N THR A 30 -19.06 10.13 -3.00
CA THR A 30 -19.94 10.93 -3.87
C THR A 30 -21.07 11.61 -3.11
N TYR A 31 -21.52 11.04 -1.99
CA TYR A 31 -22.63 11.56 -1.20
C TYR A 31 -22.25 12.82 -0.39
N LEU A 32 -20.99 12.91 0.06
CA LEU A 32 -20.49 14.08 0.81
C LEU A 32 -20.29 15.30 -0.11
N MET A 33 -19.85 15.08 -1.36
CA MET A 33 -19.68 16.15 -2.34
C MET A 33 -21.01 16.74 -2.84
N TRP A 34 -22.09 15.94 -2.83
CA TRP A 34 -23.41 16.40 -3.28
C TRP A 34 -24.13 17.28 -2.24
N LEU A 35 -23.94 17.02 -0.95
CA LEU A 35 -24.51 17.82 0.14
C LEU A 35 -23.91 19.24 0.26
N MET A 36 -22.69 19.44 -0.24
CA MET A 36 -21.97 20.72 -0.18
C MET A 36 -22.37 21.69 -1.31
N ALA A 37 -23.03 21.21 -2.36
CA ALA A 37 -23.36 22.02 -3.54
C ALA A 37 -24.73 22.72 -3.45
N SER A 38 -25.55 22.42 -2.43
CA SER A 38 -26.98 22.78 -2.39
C SER A 38 -27.36 23.92 -1.44
N SER A 39 -26.43 24.70 -0.89
CA SER A 39 -26.71 25.69 0.17
C SER A 39 -26.35 27.14 -0.15
N LEU A 40 -26.68 27.67 -1.33
CA LEU A 40 -26.54 29.10 -1.62
C LEU A 40 -27.87 29.68 -2.19
N PRO A 41 -28.61 30.47 -1.41
CA PRO A 41 -29.70 31.30 -1.93
C PRO A 41 -29.16 32.67 -2.37
N VAL A 42 -29.45 33.09 -3.60
CA VAL A 42 -29.20 34.46 -4.07
C VAL A 42 -30.54 35.16 -4.27
N LYS A 43 -30.81 36.19 -3.47
CA LYS A 43 -31.88 37.18 -3.70
C LYS A 43 -31.21 38.53 -3.89
N ALA A 44 -31.42 39.17 -5.03
CA ALA A 44 -30.91 40.51 -5.32
C ALA A 44 -31.91 41.56 -4.82
N GLN A 45 -31.48 42.41 -3.89
CA GLN A 45 -32.14 43.67 -3.52
C GLN A 45 -31.10 44.78 -3.67
N THR A 46 -31.52 45.90 -4.27
CA THR A 46 -30.73 47.11 -4.44
C THR A 46 -30.47 47.73 -3.07
N LEU A 47 -29.20 47.73 -2.65
CA LEU A 47 -28.71 48.25 -1.38
C LEU A 47 -27.95 49.56 -1.61
N ASP A 48 -27.92 50.41 -0.60
CA ASP A 48 -27.12 51.64 -0.55
C ASP A 48 -25.62 51.30 -0.60
N GLU A 49 -24.75 52.10 -1.24
CA GLU A 49 -23.33 51.73 -1.51
C GLU A 49 -22.55 51.37 -0.23
N ASP A 50 -22.80 52.07 0.89
CA ASP A 50 -22.19 51.81 2.20
C ASP A 50 -22.73 50.53 2.88
N GLU A 51 -24.00 50.18 2.60
CA GLU A 51 -24.66 48.98 3.12
C GLU A 51 -24.26 47.74 2.30
N GLU A 52 -24.09 47.93 1.00
CA GLU A 52 -23.54 46.97 0.05
C GLU A 52 -22.08 46.64 0.41
N GLU A 53 -21.22 47.63 0.70
CA GLU A 53 -19.84 47.40 1.16
C GLU A 53 -19.76 46.58 2.47
N ARG A 54 -20.61 46.88 3.46
CA ARG A 54 -20.67 46.09 4.71
C ARG A 54 -21.14 44.66 4.47
N LEU A 55 -22.17 44.46 3.66
CA LEU A 55 -22.72 43.14 3.35
C LEU A 55 -21.74 42.30 2.51
N PHE A 56 -21.07 42.89 1.51
CA PHE A 56 -20.01 42.22 0.74
C PHE A 56 -18.80 41.88 1.62
N GLY A 57 -18.40 42.77 2.53
CA GLY A 57 -17.32 42.51 3.47
C GLY A 57 -17.61 41.33 4.40
N GLN A 58 -18.82 41.30 4.99
CA GLN A 58 -19.27 40.19 5.85
C GLN A 58 -19.41 38.87 5.08
N THR A 59 -19.88 38.92 3.83
CA THR A 59 -20.01 37.75 2.97
C THR A 59 -18.63 37.18 2.60
N LEU A 60 -17.64 38.05 2.32
CA LEU A 60 -16.28 37.62 2.04
C LEU A 60 -15.62 36.96 3.27
N GLU A 61 -15.78 37.54 4.46
CA GLU A 61 -15.24 36.97 5.71
C GLU A 61 -15.83 35.56 5.97
N GLN A 62 -17.14 35.39 5.81
CA GLN A 62 -17.81 34.10 5.92
C GLN A 62 -17.33 33.10 4.86
N ASN A 63 -17.15 33.53 3.62
CA ASN A 63 -16.66 32.68 2.53
C ASN A 63 -15.22 32.21 2.77
N VAL A 64 -14.37 33.07 3.34
CA VAL A 64 -13.00 32.73 3.71
C VAL A 64 -12.95 31.72 4.85
N MET A 65 -13.75 31.92 5.90
CA MET A 65 -13.86 30.94 6.99
C MET A 65 -14.37 29.59 6.48
N THR A 66 -15.35 29.62 5.58
CA THR A 66 -15.89 28.42 4.93
C THR A 66 -14.82 27.72 4.10
N LEU A 67 -14.06 28.45 3.29
CA LEU A 67 -12.96 27.89 2.50
C LEU A 67 -11.94 27.17 3.39
N LYS A 68 -11.47 27.85 4.46
CA LYS A 68 -10.51 27.25 5.39
C LYS A 68 -11.07 25.98 6.03
N HIS A 69 -12.30 26.05 6.54
CA HIS A 69 -12.94 24.91 7.18
C HIS A 69 -13.11 23.72 6.23
N VAL A 70 -13.54 23.96 5.00
CA VAL A 70 -13.72 22.92 3.98
C VAL A 70 -12.38 22.28 3.61
N VAL A 71 -11.32 23.07 3.43
CA VAL A 71 -9.98 22.57 3.11
C VAL A 71 -9.41 21.75 4.26
N ASP A 72 -9.48 22.25 5.50
CA ASP A 72 -8.97 21.55 6.68
C ASP A 72 -9.71 20.22 6.88
N THR A 73 -11.05 20.23 6.76
CA THR A 73 -11.89 19.02 6.87
C THR A 73 -11.56 18.00 5.77
N ALA A 74 -11.36 18.47 4.53
CA ALA A 74 -11.02 17.60 3.41
C ALA A 74 -9.63 16.96 3.60
N VAL A 75 -8.64 17.74 4.06
CA VAL A 75 -7.29 17.24 4.37
C VAL A 75 -7.34 16.20 5.49
N GLU A 76 -8.04 16.49 6.60
CA GLU A 76 -8.15 15.56 7.72
C GLU A 76 -8.82 14.24 7.32
N ALA A 77 -9.93 14.32 6.58
CA ALA A 77 -10.63 13.14 6.08
C ALA A 77 -9.75 12.31 5.12
N ALA A 78 -9.01 12.98 4.23
CA ALA A 78 -8.08 12.33 3.32
C ALA A 78 -6.93 11.63 4.06
N LEU A 79 -6.28 12.33 4.99
CA LEU A 79 -5.20 11.78 5.82
C LEU A 79 -5.68 10.57 6.64
N GLN A 80 -6.85 10.66 7.28
CA GLN A 80 -7.40 9.54 8.04
C GLN A 80 -7.71 8.34 7.14
N THR A 81 -8.21 8.57 5.93
CA THR A 81 -8.47 7.52 4.95
C THR A 81 -7.18 6.84 4.50
N ILE A 82 -6.15 7.62 4.19
CA ILE A 82 -4.82 7.11 3.82
C ILE A 82 -4.22 6.32 4.97
N LYS A 83 -4.24 6.86 6.20
CA LYS A 83 -3.74 6.18 7.41
C LYS A 83 -4.39 4.82 7.60
N ASN A 84 -5.73 4.76 7.53
CA ASN A 84 -6.46 3.51 7.63
C ASN A 84 -6.06 2.50 6.53
N SER A 85 -5.76 2.98 5.32
CA SER A 85 -5.30 2.13 4.22
C SER A 85 -3.86 1.64 4.41
N VAL A 86 -3.00 2.49 4.97
CA VAL A 86 -1.62 2.14 5.34
C VAL A 86 -1.62 1.07 6.41
N ASP A 87 -2.42 1.22 7.46
CA ASP A 87 -2.53 0.24 8.54
C ASP A 87 -3.03 -1.12 8.03
N LYS A 88 -4.03 -1.12 7.12
CA LYS A 88 -4.54 -2.34 6.47
C LYS A 88 -3.46 -3.02 5.64
N MET A 89 -2.67 -2.26 4.91
CA MET A 89 -1.60 -2.79 4.07
C MET A 89 -0.42 -3.29 4.92
N ASP A 90 -0.01 -2.58 5.97
CA ASP A 90 1.04 -3.06 6.88
C ASP A 90 0.62 -4.38 7.53
N LYS A 91 -0.64 -4.46 8.00
CA LYS A 91 -1.23 -5.72 8.46
C LYS A 91 -1.17 -6.80 7.38
N HIS A 92 -1.55 -6.50 6.14
CA HIS A 92 -1.49 -7.46 5.04
C HIS A 92 -0.07 -7.96 4.76
N VAL A 93 0.92 -7.07 4.77
CA VAL A 93 2.35 -7.42 4.60
C VAL A 93 2.84 -8.27 5.77
N ASN A 94 2.41 -7.97 7.00
CA ASN A 94 2.73 -8.76 8.18
C ASN A 94 2.08 -10.15 8.13
N ASP A 95 0.82 -10.23 7.73
CA ASP A 95 0.09 -11.50 7.55
C ASP A 95 0.79 -12.36 6.48
N LEU A 96 1.20 -11.77 5.36
CA LEU A 96 2.01 -12.45 4.34
C LEU A 96 3.34 -12.94 4.90
N ALA A 97 4.07 -12.10 5.65
CA ALA A 97 5.37 -12.47 6.22
C ALA A 97 5.25 -13.62 7.23
N THR A 98 4.23 -13.58 8.08
CA THR A 98 3.95 -14.57 9.12
C THR A 98 3.38 -15.88 8.58
N ASP A 99 2.69 -15.86 7.44
CA ASP A 99 2.18 -17.08 6.82
C ASP A 99 3.21 -17.71 5.86
N VAL A 100 3.78 -16.91 4.95
CA VAL A 100 4.63 -17.39 3.86
C VAL A 100 6.00 -17.85 4.37
N GLY A 101 6.61 -17.08 5.26
CA GLY A 101 7.96 -17.37 5.78
C GLY A 101 8.01 -18.72 6.50
N PRO A 102 7.24 -18.92 7.58
CA PRO A 102 7.22 -20.17 8.34
C PRO A 102 6.76 -21.38 7.52
N ARG A 103 5.76 -21.24 6.64
CA ARG A 103 5.33 -22.36 5.77
C ARG A 103 6.44 -22.80 4.82
N THR A 104 7.14 -21.85 4.21
CA THR A 104 8.24 -22.15 3.30
C THR A 104 9.43 -22.75 4.06
N ALA A 105 9.78 -22.19 5.21
CA ALA A 105 10.81 -22.73 6.10
C ALA A 105 10.51 -24.20 6.49
N LYS A 106 9.26 -24.49 6.86
CA LYS A 106 8.82 -25.84 7.18
C LYS A 106 8.96 -26.81 6.00
N GLN A 107 8.54 -26.41 4.80
CA GLN A 107 8.68 -27.23 3.59
C GLN A 107 10.15 -27.57 3.30
N VAL A 108 11.04 -26.59 3.47
CA VAL A 108 12.49 -26.78 3.30
C VAL A 108 13.03 -27.76 4.35
N LEU A 109 12.64 -27.64 5.62
CA LEU A 109 13.03 -28.59 6.66
C LEU A 109 12.51 -30.00 6.40
N ASP A 110 11.30 -30.14 5.83
CA ASP A 110 10.76 -31.45 5.46
C ASP A 110 11.53 -32.09 4.29
N PHE A 111 12.12 -31.29 3.38
CA PHE A 111 13.11 -31.80 2.42
C PHE A 111 14.38 -32.30 3.11
N GLY A 112 14.89 -31.57 4.12
CA GLY A 112 16.04 -32.01 4.92
C GLY A 112 15.80 -33.36 5.59
N LYS A 113 14.62 -33.54 6.23
CA LYS A 113 14.21 -34.83 6.82
C LYS A 113 14.14 -35.96 5.80
N THR A 114 13.70 -35.66 4.58
CA THR A 114 13.66 -36.65 3.49
C THR A 114 15.07 -37.13 3.14
N LEU A 115 16.04 -36.22 3.09
CA LEU A 115 17.46 -36.57 2.90
C LEU A 115 18.03 -37.35 4.08
N VAL A 116 17.69 -37.00 5.33
CA VAL A 116 18.08 -37.79 6.52
C VAL A 116 17.59 -39.23 6.40
N GLY A 117 16.29 -39.42 6.11
CA GLY A 117 15.72 -40.76 5.96
C GLY A 117 16.30 -41.54 4.79
N LEU A 118 16.70 -40.84 3.72
CA LEU A 118 17.41 -41.43 2.59
C LEU A 118 18.83 -41.86 2.99
N LYS A 119 19.55 -41.02 3.74
CA LYS A 119 20.88 -41.30 4.29
C LYS A 119 20.87 -42.59 5.12
N SER A 120 19.98 -42.68 6.11
CA SER A 120 19.88 -43.88 6.96
C SER A 120 19.62 -45.15 6.16
N LYS A 121 18.73 -45.10 5.16
CA LYS A 121 18.46 -46.25 4.27
C LYS A 121 19.66 -46.69 3.44
N MET A 122 20.59 -45.77 3.12
CA MET A 122 21.83 -46.12 2.42
C MET A 122 22.87 -46.69 3.36
N GLU A 123 22.99 -46.15 4.57
CA GLU A 123 23.86 -46.69 5.62
C GLU A 123 23.44 -48.13 5.98
N ASP A 124 22.14 -48.40 6.12
CA ASP A 124 21.59 -49.75 6.33
C ASP A 124 21.97 -50.74 5.22
N LYS A 125 22.22 -50.24 4.00
CA LYS A 125 22.66 -51.01 2.84
C LYS A 125 24.18 -51.04 2.66
N ASN A 126 24.96 -50.54 3.63
CA ASN A 126 26.42 -50.35 3.54
C ASN A 126 26.88 -49.50 2.33
N ILE A 127 26.03 -48.58 1.86
CA ILE A 127 26.36 -47.63 0.80
C ILE A 127 26.90 -46.36 1.45
N LYS A 128 28.15 -45.99 1.12
CA LYS A 128 28.76 -44.74 1.61
C LYS A 128 27.93 -43.53 1.18
N THR A 129 27.50 -42.72 2.14
CA THR A 129 26.62 -41.55 1.95
C THR A 129 27.34 -40.35 1.32
N ASP A 130 28.66 -40.35 1.43
CA ASP A 130 29.60 -39.40 0.86
C ASP A 130 29.65 -39.49 -0.68
N VAL A 131 29.16 -40.60 -1.28
CA VAL A 131 29.19 -40.83 -2.73
C VAL A 131 28.25 -39.90 -3.50
N CYS A 132 27.17 -39.41 -2.87
CA CYS A 132 26.17 -38.55 -3.51
C CYS A 132 25.97 -37.20 -2.82
N MET A 133 26.98 -36.72 -2.08
CA MET A 133 26.98 -35.39 -1.44
C MET A 133 25.75 -35.13 -0.56
N ILE A 134 25.21 -36.17 0.06
CA ILE A 134 23.95 -36.09 0.82
C ILE A 134 24.12 -35.22 2.05
N ASP A 135 25.25 -35.39 2.75
CA ASP A 135 25.59 -34.56 3.91
C ASP A 135 25.74 -33.08 3.53
N GLU A 136 26.34 -32.79 2.37
CA GLU A 136 26.46 -31.43 1.87
C GLU A 136 25.09 -30.85 1.48
N ALA A 137 24.24 -31.63 0.83
CA ALA A 137 22.88 -31.22 0.48
C ALA A 137 22.02 -30.97 1.72
N MET A 138 22.13 -31.82 2.75
CA MET A 138 21.48 -31.64 4.04
C MET A 138 21.92 -30.33 4.71
N HIS A 139 23.24 -30.13 4.86
CA HIS A 139 23.77 -28.90 5.46
C HIS A 139 23.33 -27.65 4.69
N LYS A 140 23.32 -27.71 3.36
CA LYS A 140 22.85 -26.58 2.53
C LYS A 140 21.36 -26.34 2.71
N ILE A 141 20.53 -27.38 2.78
CA ILE A 141 19.09 -27.25 3.02
C ILE A 141 18.79 -26.67 4.40
N ASP A 142 19.55 -27.04 5.44
CA ASP A 142 19.33 -26.53 6.81
C ASP A 142 19.55 -25.02 6.93
N THR A 143 20.32 -24.41 6.04
CA THR A 143 20.54 -22.95 6.01
C THR A 143 19.45 -22.17 5.27
N LEU A 144 18.68 -22.83 4.39
CA LEU A 144 17.67 -22.20 3.54
C LEU A 144 16.47 -21.55 4.29
N PRO A 145 15.99 -22.06 5.45
CA PRO A 145 14.96 -21.39 6.24
C PRO A 145 15.36 -19.98 6.69
N ASN A 146 16.62 -19.80 7.10
CA ASN A 146 17.16 -18.50 7.51
C ASN A 146 17.22 -17.53 6.32
N ASP A 147 17.58 -18.05 5.13
CA ASP A 147 17.58 -17.31 3.88
C ASP A 147 16.17 -16.78 3.54
N VAL A 148 15.13 -17.61 3.67
CA VAL A 148 13.72 -17.18 3.48
C VAL A 148 13.35 -16.10 4.47
N GLY A 149 13.62 -16.31 5.77
CA GLY A 149 13.30 -15.33 6.81
C GLY A 149 13.95 -13.97 6.52
N ARG A 150 15.21 -13.97 6.09
CA ARG A 150 15.92 -12.74 5.70
C ARG A 150 15.27 -12.06 4.48
N GLN A 151 14.94 -12.81 3.42
CA GLN A 151 14.30 -12.24 2.22
C GLN A 151 12.92 -11.66 2.53
N VAL A 152 12.13 -12.34 3.37
CA VAL A 152 10.83 -11.86 3.88
C VAL A 152 10.99 -10.53 4.60
N GLN A 153 11.98 -10.39 5.49
CA GLN A 153 12.24 -9.13 6.20
C GLN A 153 12.70 -8.00 5.25
N ILE A 154 13.53 -8.32 4.25
CA ILE A 154 13.93 -7.35 3.22
C ILE A 154 12.70 -6.84 2.47
N CYS A 155 11.83 -7.74 1.99
CA CYS A 155 10.59 -7.36 1.31
C CYS A 155 9.72 -6.44 2.17
N LYS A 156 9.50 -6.80 3.44
CA LYS A 156 8.72 -5.98 4.38
C LYS A 156 9.31 -4.58 4.52
N LYS A 157 10.63 -4.49 4.76
CA LYS A 157 11.31 -3.20 4.94
C LYS A 157 11.26 -2.34 3.68
N THR A 158 11.54 -2.91 2.51
CA THR A 158 11.49 -2.17 1.24
C THR A 158 10.09 -1.62 0.96
N VAL A 159 9.05 -2.42 1.18
CA VAL A 159 7.66 -1.96 1.01
C VAL A 159 7.37 -0.82 1.98
N ALA A 160 7.68 -0.96 3.27
CA ALA A 160 7.47 0.07 4.28
C ALA A 160 8.21 1.39 3.96
N ASP A 161 9.48 1.30 3.54
CA ASP A 161 10.29 2.47 3.16
C ASP A 161 9.72 3.19 1.93
N GLU A 162 9.25 2.45 0.92
CA GLU A 162 8.61 3.05 -0.26
C GLU A 162 7.30 3.75 0.12
N ILE A 163 6.45 3.10 0.92
CA ILE A 163 5.20 3.67 1.42
C ILE A 163 5.45 4.97 2.19
N GLY A 164 6.43 4.98 3.11
CA GLY A 164 6.78 6.15 3.92
C GLY A 164 7.07 7.38 3.07
N LYS A 165 7.89 7.23 2.03
CA LYS A 165 8.22 8.31 1.08
C LYS A 165 6.98 8.87 0.37
N TYR A 166 6.03 8.01 -0.01
CA TYR A 166 4.80 8.46 -0.67
C TYR A 166 3.84 9.16 0.30
N ILE A 167 3.76 8.70 1.54
CA ILE A 167 2.96 9.35 2.59
C ILE A 167 3.54 10.73 2.90
N GLU A 168 4.85 10.87 3.07
CA GLU A 168 5.52 12.16 3.30
C GLU A 168 5.24 13.14 2.16
N LYS A 169 5.32 12.69 0.92
CA LYS A 169 4.99 13.51 -0.26
C LYS A 169 3.50 13.91 -0.26
N THR A 170 2.62 13.01 0.14
CA THR A 170 1.18 13.29 0.21
C THR A 170 0.86 14.31 1.30
N ASP A 171 1.47 14.17 2.47
CA ASP A 171 1.35 15.13 3.58
C ASP A 171 1.87 16.52 3.19
N ALA A 172 3.01 16.59 2.49
CA ALA A 172 3.52 17.85 1.95
C ALA A 172 2.56 18.51 0.94
N ASN A 173 1.92 17.71 0.07
CA ASN A 173 0.91 18.20 -0.87
C ASN A 173 -0.37 18.65 -0.16
N PHE A 174 -0.78 18.00 0.92
CA PHE A 174 -1.93 18.48 1.71
C PHE A 174 -1.62 19.77 2.46
N LYS A 175 -0.42 19.89 3.04
CA LYS A 175 0.05 21.13 3.66
C LYS A 175 0.11 22.29 2.67
N SER A 176 0.41 22.04 1.39
CA SER A 176 0.38 23.09 0.39
C SER A 176 -1.04 23.61 0.11
N PHE A 177 -2.07 22.75 0.08
CA PHE A 177 -3.47 23.19 -0.02
C PHE A 177 -3.89 24.03 1.18
N THR A 178 -3.59 23.61 2.41
CA THR A 178 -3.90 24.39 3.62
C THR A 178 -3.16 25.73 3.62
N LYS A 179 -1.90 25.77 3.17
CA LYS A 179 -1.11 27.00 3.04
C LYS A 179 -1.67 27.94 1.97
N GLU A 180 -2.10 27.41 0.83
CA GLU A 180 -2.75 28.19 -0.23
C GLU A 180 -4.07 28.80 0.27
N ALA A 181 -4.89 28.02 0.97
CA ALA A 181 -6.13 28.51 1.59
C ALA A 181 -5.88 29.61 2.62
N ALA A 182 -4.84 29.44 3.47
CA ALA A 182 -4.44 30.46 4.44
C ALA A 182 -3.93 31.74 3.75
N GLY A 183 -3.19 31.62 2.64
CA GLY A 183 -2.74 32.78 1.85
C GLY A 183 -3.90 33.59 1.28
N ILE A 184 -4.91 32.91 0.73
CA ILE A 184 -6.14 33.55 0.24
C ILE A 184 -6.88 34.25 1.39
N ALA A 185 -6.94 33.61 2.56
CA ALA A 185 -7.56 34.19 3.75
C ALA A 185 -6.84 35.47 4.23
N GLU A 186 -5.51 35.45 4.26
CA GLU A 186 -4.70 36.63 4.61
C GLU A 186 -4.90 37.77 3.61
N GLU A 187 -4.97 37.47 2.31
CA GLU A 187 -5.25 38.47 1.28
C GLU A 187 -6.65 39.07 1.42
N ALA A 188 -7.66 38.25 1.75
CA ALA A 188 -9.00 38.73 2.03
C ALA A 188 -9.04 39.69 3.22
N VAL A 189 -8.38 39.35 4.32
CA VAL A 189 -8.30 40.22 5.51
C VAL A 189 -7.60 41.54 5.17
N LYS A 190 -6.56 41.53 4.33
CA LYS A 190 -5.89 42.75 3.86
C LYS A 190 -6.83 43.62 3.01
N CYS A 191 -7.57 43.03 2.06
CA CYS A 191 -8.54 43.75 1.23
C CYS A 191 -9.68 44.35 2.08
N LEU A 192 -10.19 43.62 3.06
CA LEU A 192 -11.23 44.09 3.98
C LEU A 192 -10.77 45.29 4.81
N LYS A 193 -9.55 45.24 5.36
CA LYS A 193 -8.96 46.36 6.11
C LYS A 193 -8.73 47.61 5.26
N ALA A 194 -8.48 47.42 3.98
CA ALA A 194 -8.24 48.52 3.03
C ALA A 194 -9.53 49.07 2.40
N THR A 195 -10.71 48.51 2.72
CA THR A 195 -12.03 48.89 2.19
C THR A 195 -12.01 49.12 0.67
N SER A 196 -11.32 48.24 -0.06
CA SER A 196 -11.17 48.36 -1.51
C SER A 196 -12.10 47.37 -2.22
N LEU A 197 -13.22 47.86 -2.77
CA LEU A 197 -14.18 47.04 -3.51
C LEU A 197 -13.55 46.21 -4.64
N VAL A 198 -12.61 46.80 -5.38
CA VAL A 198 -11.88 46.10 -6.45
C VAL A 198 -11.02 44.96 -5.90
N CYS A 199 -10.41 45.15 -4.72
CA CYS A 199 -9.64 44.12 -4.02
C CYS A 199 -10.56 42.99 -3.51
N ILE A 200 -11.66 43.37 -2.85
CA ILE A 200 -12.69 42.46 -2.31
C ILE A 200 -13.29 41.60 -3.42
N GLY A 201 -13.64 42.19 -4.56
CA GLY A 201 -14.18 41.45 -5.71
C GLY A 201 -13.20 40.41 -6.28
N LYS A 202 -11.91 40.79 -6.43
CA LYS A 202 -10.86 39.86 -6.89
C LYS A 202 -10.65 38.69 -5.92
N VAL A 203 -10.57 38.97 -4.63
CA VAL A 203 -10.38 37.92 -3.63
C VAL A 203 -11.63 37.05 -3.49
N SER A 204 -12.83 37.60 -3.62
CA SER A 204 -14.07 36.82 -3.63
C SER A 204 -14.10 35.77 -4.75
N LEU A 205 -13.63 36.14 -5.95
CA LEU A 205 -13.46 35.19 -7.05
C LEU A 205 -12.40 34.13 -6.75
N ALA A 206 -11.28 34.52 -6.14
CA ALA A 206 -10.22 33.58 -5.74
C ALA A 206 -10.72 32.58 -4.68
N VAL A 207 -11.47 33.05 -3.68
CA VAL A 207 -12.11 32.22 -2.65
C VAL A 207 -13.09 31.25 -3.29
N GLY A 208 -13.97 31.73 -4.17
CA GLY A 208 -14.92 30.89 -4.90
C GLY A 208 -14.23 29.81 -5.73
N ALA A 209 -13.19 30.17 -6.48
CA ALA A 209 -12.42 29.20 -7.27
C ALA A 209 -11.69 28.17 -6.38
N ALA A 210 -11.10 28.62 -5.27
CA ALA A 210 -10.39 27.76 -4.32
C ALA A 210 -11.34 26.77 -3.63
N ALA A 211 -12.56 27.19 -3.30
CA ALA A 211 -13.57 26.36 -2.65
C ALA A 211 -13.94 25.11 -3.47
N PHE A 212 -13.81 25.17 -4.80
CA PHE A 212 -13.99 24.00 -5.68
C PHE A 212 -12.67 23.31 -6.02
N LYS A 213 -11.61 24.07 -6.31
CA LYS A 213 -10.34 23.52 -6.79
C LYS A 213 -9.60 22.73 -5.71
N MET A 214 -9.55 23.23 -4.48
CA MET A 214 -8.77 22.61 -3.40
C MET A 214 -9.36 21.27 -2.94
N PRO A 215 -10.67 21.13 -2.65
CA PRO A 215 -11.23 19.84 -2.26
C PRO A 215 -11.09 18.78 -3.36
N ASN A 216 -11.24 19.18 -4.64
CA ASN A 216 -11.01 18.29 -5.77
C ASN A 216 -9.54 17.88 -5.89
N GLY A 217 -8.60 18.79 -5.65
CA GLY A 217 -7.17 18.50 -5.61
C GLY A 217 -6.81 17.53 -4.48
N ILE A 218 -7.36 17.74 -3.28
CA ILE A 218 -7.19 16.86 -2.12
C ILE A 218 -7.76 15.46 -2.41
N ALA A 219 -8.99 15.39 -2.93
CA ALA A 219 -9.65 14.13 -3.27
C ALA A 219 -8.85 13.34 -4.32
N LYS A 220 -8.36 14.03 -5.36
CA LYS A 220 -7.51 13.41 -6.38
C LYS A 220 -6.21 12.89 -5.78
N GLN A 221 -5.51 13.70 -5.00
CA GLN A 221 -4.27 13.29 -4.33
C GLN A 221 -4.51 12.08 -3.41
N ALA A 222 -5.60 12.07 -2.65
CA ALA A 222 -5.98 10.95 -1.81
C ALA A 222 -6.25 9.68 -2.63
N SER A 223 -7.00 9.80 -3.73
CA SER A 223 -7.29 8.70 -4.66
C SER A 223 -6.01 8.12 -5.27
N ASP A 224 -5.10 8.98 -5.74
CA ASP A 224 -3.83 8.57 -6.33
C ASP A 224 -2.96 7.83 -5.29
N THR A 225 -2.91 8.33 -4.06
CA THR A 225 -2.20 7.67 -2.95
C THR A 225 -2.83 6.32 -2.62
N LEU A 226 -4.15 6.22 -2.54
CA LEU A 226 -4.85 4.94 -2.29
C LEU A 226 -4.59 3.93 -3.42
N SER A 227 -4.59 4.36 -4.68
CA SER A 227 -4.26 3.50 -5.82
C SER A 227 -2.82 2.97 -5.72
N LEU A 228 -1.88 3.80 -5.29
CA LEU A 228 -0.49 3.38 -5.06
C LEU A 228 -0.38 2.37 -3.91
N LEU A 229 -1.12 2.57 -2.81
CA LEU A 229 -1.14 1.61 -1.69
C LEU A 229 -1.67 0.24 -2.14
N ASN A 230 -2.68 0.19 -2.99
CA ASN A 230 -3.15 -1.07 -3.58
C ASN A 230 -2.07 -1.71 -4.47
N ALA A 231 -1.36 -0.93 -5.29
CA ALA A 231 -0.25 -1.44 -6.08
C ALA A 231 0.91 -1.98 -5.20
N PHE A 232 1.15 -1.40 -4.02
CA PHE A 232 2.12 -1.93 -3.07
C PHE A 232 1.72 -3.27 -2.47
N GLN A 233 0.42 -3.52 -2.25
CA GLN A 233 -0.05 -4.84 -1.83
C GLN A 233 0.32 -5.91 -2.86
N GLU A 234 0.10 -5.64 -4.15
CA GLU A 234 0.49 -6.56 -5.23
C GLU A 234 2.00 -6.77 -5.30
N ARG A 235 2.79 -5.70 -5.17
CA ARG A 235 4.26 -5.79 -5.14
C ARG A 235 4.76 -6.61 -3.95
N ALA A 236 4.13 -6.47 -2.78
CA ALA A 236 4.47 -7.27 -1.61
C ALA A 236 4.29 -8.75 -1.91
N VAL A 237 3.13 -9.15 -2.46
CA VAL A 237 2.86 -10.54 -2.87
C VAL A 237 3.91 -11.04 -3.86
N VAL A 238 4.27 -10.25 -4.87
CA VAL A 238 5.31 -10.62 -5.84
C VAL A 238 6.68 -10.77 -5.17
N CYS A 239 7.05 -9.89 -4.25
CA CYS A 239 8.31 -9.95 -3.51
C CYS A 239 8.40 -11.24 -2.68
N PHE A 240 7.36 -11.53 -1.89
CA PHE A 240 7.29 -12.76 -1.09
C PHE A 240 7.31 -14.00 -1.98
N THR A 241 6.55 -14.01 -3.08
CA THR A 241 6.53 -15.15 -4.01
C THR A 241 7.90 -15.40 -4.64
N LYS A 242 8.63 -14.35 -5.03
CA LYS A 242 10.00 -14.48 -5.54
C LYS A 242 10.97 -15.00 -4.48
N ALA A 243 10.81 -14.60 -3.22
CA ALA A 243 11.63 -15.12 -2.13
C ALA A 243 11.41 -16.63 -1.94
N VAL A 244 10.16 -17.08 -1.95
CA VAL A 244 9.80 -18.50 -1.87
C VAL A 244 10.32 -19.28 -3.07
N ASP A 245 10.08 -18.80 -4.29
CA ASP A 245 10.47 -19.48 -5.53
C ASP A 245 12.00 -19.66 -5.61
N ARG A 246 12.77 -18.65 -5.20
CA ARG A 246 14.24 -18.76 -5.12
C ARG A 246 14.68 -19.85 -4.16
N THR A 247 14.10 -19.91 -2.96
CA THR A 247 14.46 -20.93 -1.98
C THR A 247 14.03 -22.32 -2.43
N ALA A 248 12.81 -22.46 -2.97
CA ALA A 248 12.32 -23.72 -3.50
C ALA A 248 13.21 -24.24 -4.62
N LYS A 249 13.64 -23.38 -5.56
CA LYS A 249 14.58 -23.72 -6.62
C LYS A 249 15.94 -24.16 -6.08
N LYS A 250 16.49 -23.48 -5.07
CA LYS A 250 17.75 -23.89 -4.41
C LYS A 250 17.62 -25.26 -3.76
N ALA A 251 16.59 -25.48 -2.94
CA ALA A 251 16.34 -26.75 -2.28
C ALA A 251 16.17 -27.89 -3.29
N HIS A 252 15.38 -27.65 -4.35
CA HIS A 252 15.17 -28.63 -5.40
C HIS A 252 16.44 -28.91 -6.21
N GLY A 253 17.28 -27.91 -6.45
CA GLY A 253 18.59 -28.10 -7.08
C GLY A 253 19.48 -29.07 -6.29
N TYR A 254 19.53 -28.93 -4.96
CA TYR A 254 20.28 -29.85 -4.10
C TYR A 254 19.71 -31.27 -4.13
N LEU A 255 18.38 -31.41 -4.09
CA LEU A 255 17.72 -32.71 -4.20
C LEU A 255 17.99 -33.39 -5.56
N ASN A 256 17.93 -32.64 -6.65
CA ASN A 256 18.16 -33.17 -8.00
C ASN A 256 19.59 -33.67 -8.18
N VAL A 257 20.58 -33.00 -7.59
CA VAL A 257 21.98 -33.48 -7.60
C VAL A 257 22.10 -34.83 -6.90
N VAL A 258 21.50 -34.95 -5.71
CA VAL A 258 21.48 -36.21 -4.95
C VAL A 258 20.75 -37.31 -5.73
N GLU A 259 19.56 -37.01 -6.26
CA GLU A 259 18.75 -37.97 -7.02
C GLU A 259 19.46 -38.46 -8.28
N GLN A 260 20.06 -37.54 -9.05
CA GLN A 260 20.80 -37.88 -10.27
C GLN A 260 21.97 -38.81 -9.94
N CYS A 261 22.76 -38.48 -8.91
CA CYS A 261 23.85 -39.34 -8.48
C CYS A 261 23.36 -40.75 -8.08
N MET A 262 22.27 -40.84 -7.33
CA MET A 262 21.72 -42.14 -6.93
C MET A 262 21.22 -42.97 -8.10
N ARG A 263 20.63 -42.33 -9.13
CA ARG A 263 20.23 -43.01 -10.36
C ARG A 263 21.45 -43.52 -11.13
N ASP A 264 22.47 -42.69 -11.29
CA ASP A 264 23.71 -43.04 -12.00
C ASP A 264 24.44 -44.22 -11.31
N LYS A 265 24.35 -44.28 -9.98
CA LYS A 265 24.90 -45.37 -9.16
C LYS A 265 23.98 -46.59 -9.02
N LYS A 266 22.80 -46.58 -9.65
CA LYS A 266 21.76 -47.65 -9.57
C LYS A 266 21.31 -47.96 -8.13
N ILE A 267 21.32 -46.96 -7.25
CA ILE A 267 20.90 -47.08 -5.85
C ILE A 267 19.37 -46.98 -5.74
N LEU A 268 18.76 -46.13 -6.57
CA LEU A 268 17.31 -46.05 -6.79
C LEU A 268 16.95 -46.97 -7.97
N MET A 269 16.61 -48.23 -7.68
CA MET A 269 15.84 -49.10 -8.58
C MET A 269 14.40 -49.18 -8.11
#